data_AF-A0A538AD77-F1
#
_entry.id   AF-A0A538AD77-F1
#
_cell.length_a   1.000
_cell.length_b   1.000
_cell.length_c   1.000
_cell.angle_alpha   90.00
_cell.angle_beta   90.00
_cell.angle_gamma   90.00
#
_symmetry.space_group_name_H-M   'P 1'
#
loop_
_entity.id
_entity.type
_entity.pdbx_description
1 polymer ?
#
loop_
_entity_poly.entity_id
_entity_poly.type
_entity_poly.pdbx_seq_one_letter_code
_entity_poly.pdbx_strand_id
1 'polypeptide(L)'
;MSVARPELLRTIGYLVADVSGRVVGTVEGPMYGSAPDVPDAISVRSGFLSRRRRLVPADAISEIDGRSGVVGLSVDRDAILSFL
;
A
#
# COMPACT_ATOMS: atom_id res chain seq x y z
N MET A 1 -3.54 -3.42 15.05
CA MET A 1 -2.30 -4.20 15.03
C MET A 1 -1.46 -3.69 13.87
N SER A 2 -0.16 -3.50 14.04
CA SER A 2 0.75 -3.05 12.97
C SER A 2 1.17 -4.26 12.13
N VAL A 3 1.14 -4.13 10.80
CA VAL A 3 1.56 -5.17 9.87
C VAL A 3 3.07 -5.37 9.94
N ALA A 4 3.52 -6.63 9.89
CA ALA A 4 4.94 -6.92 9.93
C ALA A 4 5.61 -6.49 8.62
N ARG A 5 6.65 -5.64 8.71
CA ARG A 5 7.34 -5.06 7.56
C ARG A 5 7.82 -6.06 6.49
N PRO A 6 8.31 -7.27 6.83
CA PRO A 6 8.66 -8.29 5.83
C PRO A 6 7.47 -8.78 4.98
N GLU A 7 6.23 -8.67 5.46
CA GLU A 7 5.03 -9.09 4.71
C GLU A 7 4.79 -8.21 3.48
N LEU A 8 5.24 -6.95 3.50
CA LEU A 8 5.15 -6.02 2.37
C LEU A 8 5.88 -6.51 1.12
N LEU A 9 6.87 -7.38 1.27
CA LEU A 9 7.59 -7.99 0.14
C LEU A 9 6.70 -8.96 -0.66
N ARG A 10 5.65 -9.49 -0.03
CA ARG A 10 4.75 -10.49 -0.61
C ARG A 10 3.49 -9.89 -1.22
N THR A 11 3.28 -8.58 -1.07
CA THR A 11 2.05 -7.90 -1.52
C THR A 11 2.13 -7.37 -2.94
N ILE A 12 3.21 -7.64 -3.69
CA ILE A 12 3.33 -7.18 -5.09
C ILE A 12 2.18 -7.74 -5.91
N GLY A 13 1.47 -6.87 -6.62
CA GLY A 13 0.27 -7.22 -7.39
C GLY A 13 -1.03 -7.25 -6.60
N TYR A 14 -1.00 -7.06 -5.28
CA TYR A 14 -2.23 -6.98 -4.46
C TYR A 14 -2.98 -5.68 -4.75
N LEU A 15 -4.30 -5.72 -4.59
CA LEU A 15 -5.15 -4.52 -4.59
C LEU A 15 -5.02 -3.80 -3.25
N VAL A 16 -5.03 -2.47 -3.28
CA VAL A 16 -5.07 -1.65 -2.08
C VAL A 16 -6.45 -1.03 -1.95
N ALA A 17 -7.10 -1.23 -0.80
CA ALA A 17 -8.41 -0.68 -0.50
C ALA A 17 -8.34 0.25 0.72
N ASP A 18 -9.01 1.39 0.65
CA ASP A 18 -9.10 2.32 1.78
C ASP A 18 -10.03 1.81 2.89
N VAL A 19 -10.09 2.53 4.00
CA VAL A 19 -10.97 2.21 5.15
C VAL A 19 -12.46 2.16 4.78
N SER A 20 -12.84 2.82 3.69
CA SER A 20 -14.21 2.84 3.15
C SER A 20 -14.47 1.69 2.16
N GLY A 21 -13.49 0.81 1.93
CA GLY A 21 -13.56 -0.32 1.01
C GLY A 21 -13.39 0.04 -0.46
N ARG A 22 -12.96 1.27 -0.79
CA ARG A 22 -12.73 1.70 -2.18
C ARG A 22 -11.34 1.34 -2.62
N VAL A 23 -11.22 0.83 -3.84
CA VAL A 23 -9.93 0.47 -4.43
C VAL A 23 -9.13 1.74 -4.76
N VAL A 24 -7.96 1.85 -4.13
CA VAL A 24 -6.96 2.90 -4.35
C VAL A 24 -6.13 2.58 -5.60
N GLY A 25 -5.72 1.32 -5.76
CA GLY A 25 -4.86 0.88 -6.85
C GLY A 25 -4.24 -0.49 -6.62
N THR A 26 -3.13 -0.76 -7.29
CA THR A 26 -2.39 -2.03 -7.18
C THR A 26 -0.97 -1.78 -6.70
N VAL A 27 -0.47 -2.64 -5.82
CA VAL A 27 0.91 -2.59 -5.31
C VAL A 27 1.90 -2.89 -6.44
N GLU A 28 2.80 -1.95 -6.72
CA GLU A 28 3.92 -2.16 -7.65
C GLU A 28 5.16 -2.71 -6.95
N GLY A 29 5.40 -2.33 -5.68
CA GLY A 29 6.58 -2.80 -4.95
C GLY A 29 6.76 -2.17 -3.56
N PRO A 30 7.61 -2.77 -2.71
CA PRO A 30 8.02 -2.19 -1.44
C PRO A 30 8.91 -0.97 -1.64
N MET A 31 8.85 -0.04 -0.69
CA MET A 31 9.64 1.19 -0.65
C MET A 31 10.36 1.29 0.69
N TYR A 32 11.56 1.86 0.65
CA TYR A 32 12.52 1.92 1.75
C TYR A 32 12.87 3.39 2.00
N GLY A 33 12.04 4.09 2.77
CA GLY A 33 12.21 5.51 3.08
C GLY A 33 13.16 5.77 4.25
N SER A 34 13.02 5.00 5.33
CA SER A 34 13.70 5.27 6.61
C SER A 34 14.90 4.36 6.89
N ALA A 35 14.93 3.15 6.33
CA ALA A 35 16.01 2.19 6.50
C ALA A 35 16.24 1.37 5.22
N PRO A 36 17.49 1.09 4.82
CA PRO A 36 17.79 0.45 3.54
C PRO A 36 17.31 -1.01 3.46
N ASP A 37 17.24 -1.71 4.59
CA ASP A 37 16.94 -3.14 4.64
C ASP A 37 15.51 -3.46 5.09
N VAL A 38 14.74 -2.44 5.49
CA VAL A 38 13.42 -2.62 6.08
C VAL A 38 12.39 -1.78 5.32
N PRO A 39 11.47 -2.40 4.57
CA PRO A 39 10.46 -1.64 3.85
C PRO A 39 9.50 -1.00 4.84
N ASP A 40 9.27 0.28 4.68
CA ASP A 40 8.40 1.10 5.54
C ASP A 40 7.22 1.69 4.79
N ALA A 41 7.16 1.48 3.47
CA ALA A 41 6.06 1.86 2.62
C ALA A 41 5.90 0.90 1.44
N ILE A 42 4.77 1.00 0.74
CA ILE A 42 4.51 0.35 -0.54
C ILE A 42 4.14 1.39 -1.60
N SER A 43 4.64 1.21 -2.81
CA SER A 43 4.27 1.99 -3.99
C SER A 43 3.00 1.40 -4.60
N VAL A 44 1.98 2.24 -4.77
CA VAL A 44 0.68 1.86 -5.31
C VAL A 44 0.45 2.63 -6.60
N ARG A 45 0.26 1.89 -7.70
CA ARG A 45 -0.21 2.47 -8.95
C ARG A 45 -1.72 2.65 -8.89
N SER A 46 -2.16 3.90 -8.93
CA SER A 46 -3.56 4.24 -9.10
C SER A 46 -4.00 3.81 -10.53
N GLY A 47 -5.23 3.29 -10.69
CA GLY A 47 -5.67 2.56 -11.91
C GLY A 47 -5.49 3.25 -13.29
N PHE A 48 -5.88 2.53 -14.35
CA PHE A 48 -5.55 2.67 -15.78
C PHE A 48 -5.45 4.09 -16.41
N LEU A 49 -6.09 5.12 -15.85
CA LEU A 49 -6.07 6.50 -16.36
C LEU A 49 -5.12 7.43 -15.61
N SER A 50 -4.61 7.05 -14.43
CA SER A 50 -3.70 7.88 -13.66
C SER A 50 -2.28 7.33 -13.76
N ARG A 51 -1.36 8.13 -14.33
CA ARG A 51 0.08 7.84 -14.27
C ARG A 51 0.70 8.07 -12.88
N ARG A 52 -0.09 8.52 -11.90
CA ARG A 52 0.41 8.89 -10.57
C ARG A 52 0.55 7.68 -9.68
N ARG A 53 1.73 7.56 -9.07
CA ARG A 53 2.01 6.59 -8.01
C ARG A 53 1.70 7.22 -6.66
N ARG A 54 1.19 6.43 -5.73
CA ARG A 54 0.97 6.83 -4.34
C ARG A 54 1.89 6.02 -3.44
N LEU A 55 2.39 6.65 -2.38
CA LEU A 55 3.16 5.98 -1.35
C LEU A 55 2.25 5.72 -0.16
N VAL A 56 2.11 4.45 0.21
CA VAL A 56 1.35 4.03 1.38
C VAL A 56 2.34 3.60 2.45
N PRO A 57 2.43 4.31 3.60
CA PRO A 57 3.29 3.88 4.69
C PRO A 57 2.74 2.61 5.35
N ALA A 58 3.63 1.78 5.89
CA ALA A 58 3.28 0.55 6.60
C ALA A 58 2.31 0.80 7.77
N ASP A 59 2.45 1.95 8.43
CA ASP A 59 1.60 2.36 9.55
C ASP A 59 0.15 2.66 9.13
N ALA A 60 -0.09 2.94 7.85
CA ALA A 60 -1.43 3.12 7.30
C ALA A 60 -2.11 1.80 6.89
N ILE A 61 -1.39 0.67 6.94
CA ILE A 61 -1.92 -0.64 6.59
C ILE A 61 -2.58 -1.25 7.83
N SER A 62 -3.86 -1.55 7.73
CA SER A 62 -4.63 -2.21 8.80
C SER A 62 -4.57 -3.72 8.69
N GLU A 63 -4.59 -4.25 7.47
CA GLU A 63 -4.69 -5.69 7.21
C GLU A 63 -4.08 -6.06 5.85
N ILE A 64 -3.52 -7.28 5.76
CA ILE A 64 -3.15 -7.93 4.50
C ILE A 64 -3.94 -9.25 4.40
N ASP A 65 -4.90 -9.30 3.48
CA ASP A 65 -5.59 -10.53 3.11
C ASP A 65 -4.82 -11.24 1.98
N GLY A 66 -3.98 -12.19 2.37
CA GLY A 66 -3.21 -13.02 1.44
C GLY A 66 -4.05 -13.99 0.61
N ARG A 67 -5.31 -14.24 0.98
CA ARG A 67 -6.21 -15.15 0.24
C ARG A 67 -6.86 -14.46 -0.94
N SER A 68 -7.34 -13.23 -0.74
CA SER A 68 -7.96 -12.43 -1.81
C SER A 68 -6.95 -11.53 -2.55
N GLY A 69 -5.76 -11.34 -2.00
CA GLY A 69 -4.74 -10.46 -2.59
C GLY A 69 -5.08 -8.98 -2.37
N VAL A 70 -5.57 -8.64 -1.17
CA VAL A 70 -6.00 -7.28 -0.82
C VAL A 70 -5.23 -6.76 0.39
N VAL A 71 -4.75 -5.53 0.31
CA VAL A 71 -4.17 -4.76 1.40
C VAL A 71 -5.19 -3.70 1.83
N GLY A 72 -5.69 -3.83 3.06
CA GLY A 72 -6.60 -2.88 3.68
C GLY A 72 -5.86 -1.75 4.38
N LEU A 73 -6.36 -0.53 4.23
CA LEU A 73 -5.81 0.64 4.92
C LEU A 73 -6.69 1.06 6.10
N SER A 74 -6.07 1.67 7.10
CA SER A 74 -6.76 2.31 8.22
C SER A 74 -7.21 3.74 7.91
N VAL A 75 -6.77 4.30 6.78
CA VAL A 75 -7.01 5.68 6.38
C VAL A 75 -7.77 5.76 5.06
N ASP A 76 -8.36 6.93 4.79
CA ASP A 76 -9.01 7.22 3.52
C ASP A 76 -7.98 7.47 2.41
N ARG A 77 -8.36 7.21 1.15
CA ARG A 77 -7.47 7.32 -0.01
C ARG A 77 -6.89 8.72 -0.18
N ASP A 78 -7.61 9.76 0.22
CA ASP A 78 -7.21 11.16 0.08
C ASP A 78 -6.16 11.57 1.11
N ALA A 79 -6.03 10.82 2.21
CA ALA A 79 -4.96 10.99 3.18
C ALA A 79 -3.63 10.34 2.72
N ILE A 80 -3.67 9.51 1.67
CA ILE A 80 -2.47 8.88 1.10
C ILE A 80 -1.71 9.90 0.26
N LEU A 81 -0.48 10.19 0.66
CA LEU A 81 0.41 11.11 -0.04
C LEU A 81 0.64 10.62 -1.48
N SER A 82 0.24 11.44 -2.46
CA SER A 82 0.63 11.25 -3.85
C SER A 82 2.06 11.73 -4.03
N PHE A 83 2.94 10.90 -4.58
CA PHE A 83 4.26 11.35 -5.01
C PHE A 83 4.17 11.77 -6.48
N LEU A 84 4.73 12.95 -6.80
CA LEU A 84 4.74 13.58 -8.13
C LEU A 84 5.70 12.86 -9.08
#